data_AF-A0A7S2W224-F1
#
_entry.id   AF-A0A7S2W224-F1
#
_cell.length_a   1.000
_cell.length_b   1.000
_cell.length_c   1.000
_cell.angle_alpha   90.00
_cell.angle_beta   90.00
_cell.angle_gamma   90.00
#
_symmetry.space_group_name_H-M   'P 1'
#
loop_
_entity.id
_entity.type
_entity.pdbx_description
1 polymer ?
#
loop_
_entity_poly.entity_id
_entity_poly.type
_entity_poly.pdbx_seq_one_letter_code
_entity_poly.pdbx_strand_id
1 'polypeptide(L)'
;DTDEPVERFFDDYRRRRLAILGIILLAVASGLIAVGLVIATKNKNAANTERSQTDSPTISMSPSLSPSTTPSVYPSGTPSQIPSSQRESLINAAIRTIYGFSPSDATFTPGTAQYKARKFIIYDDELDVDPNDQATLKQRYALLVFFFSTGG
;
A
#
# COMPACT_ATOMS: atom_id res chain seq x y z
N ASP A 1 64.03 19.55 -27.20
CA ASP A 1 63.23 18.84 -28.21
C ASP A 1 62.77 17.50 -27.64
N THR A 2 61.87 17.53 -26.65
CA THR A 2 61.15 16.38 -26.07
C THR A 2 60.15 16.91 -25.02
N ASP A 3 59.05 17.53 -25.45
CA ASP A 3 57.97 17.98 -24.54
C ASP A 3 56.57 17.63 -25.09
N GLU A 4 56.47 16.51 -25.81
CA GLU A 4 55.22 16.04 -26.44
C GLU A 4 54.52 14.81 -25.81
N PRO A 5 54.97 14.12 -24.72
CA PRO A 5 54.29 12.88 -24.30
C PRO A 5 53.08 13.10 -23.37
N VAL A 6 52.99 14.25 -22.68
CA VAL A 6 52.02 14.42 -21.59
C VAL A 6 50.63 14.82 -22.09
N GLU A 7 50.54 15.68 -23.11
CA GLU A 7 49.23 16.15 -23.61
C GLU A 7 48.43 15.05 -24.30
N ARG A 8 49.08 14.14 -25.03
CA ARG A 8 48.40 13.02 -25.70
C ARG A 8 47.75 12.04 -24.73
N PHE A 9 48.33 11.88 -23.53
CA PHE A 9 47.79 10.96 -22.52
C PHE A 9 46.46 11.45 -21.94
N PHE A 10 46.31 12.76 -21.75
CA PHE A 10 45.09 13.35 -21.22
C PHE A 10 43.93 13.34 -22.23
N ASP A 11 44.23 13.45 -23.52
CA ASP A 11 43.22 13.39 -24.58
C ASP A 11 42.63 11.99 -24.76
N ASP A 12 43.47 10.95 -24.71
CA ASP A 12 43.00 9.57 -24.77
C ASP A 12 42.14 9.20 -23.56
N TYR A 13 42.51 9.70 -22.37
CA TYR A 13 41.72 9.52 -21.16
C TYR A 13 40.34 10.19 -21.26
N ARG A 14 40.27 11.43 -21.78
CA ARG A 14 39.00 12.15 -21.98
C ARG A 14 38.10 11.45 -23.00
N ARG A 15 38.65 10.97 -24.12
CA ARG A 15 37.88 10.25 -25.15
C ARG A 15 37.29 8.94 -24.62
N ARG A 16 38.08 8.17 -23.86
CA ARG A 16 37.60 6.92 -23.23
C ARG A 16 36.52 7.19 -22.18
N ARG A 17 36.67 8.22 -21.36
CA ARG A 17 35.68 8.59 -20.34
C ARG A 17 34.36 9.05 -20.96
N LEU A 18 34.42 9.83 -22.04
CA LEU A 18 33.22 10.27 -22.77
C LEU A 18 32.50 9.09 -23.45
N ALA A 19 33.25 8.14 -24.03
CA ALA A 19 32.67 6.93 -24.62
C ALA A 19 31.95 6.06 -23.57
N ILE A 20 32.56 5.86 -22.39
CA ILE A 20 31.96 5.08 -21.30
C ILE A 20 30.68 5.75 -20.79
N LEU A 21 30.69 7.08 -20.58
CA LEU A 21 29.50 7.81 -20.16
C LEU A 21 28.37 7.74 -21.19
N GLY A 22 28.69 7.81 -22.49
CA GLY A 22 27.71 7.65 -23.56
C GLY A 22 27.05 6.27 -23.57
N ILE A 23 27.82 5.20 -23.35
CA ILE A 23 27.29 3.82 -23.27
C ILE A 23 26.37 3.65 -22.06
N ILE A 24 26.74 4.20 -20.91
CA ILE A 24 25.92 4.14 -19.68
C ILE A 24 24.59 4.87 -19.90
N LEU A 25 24.62 6.08 -20.49
CA LEU A 25 23.40 6.84 -20.78
C LEU A 25 22.47 6.11 -21.75
N LEU A 26 23.01 5.47 -22.79
CA LEU A 26 22.23 4.65 -23.71
C LEU A 26 21.58 3.43 -23.03
N ALA A 27 22.30 2.77 -22.12
CA ALA A 27 21.77 1.63 -21.37
C ALA A 27 20.65 2.02 -20.38
N VAL A 28 20.76 3.19 -19.73
CA VAL A 28 19.70 3.69 -18.83
C VAL A 28 18.45 4.09 -19.63
N ALA A 29 18.62 4.73 -20.79
CA ALA A 29 17.50 5.11 -21.65
C ALA A 29 16.72 3.90 -22.19
N SER A 30 17.40 2.81 -22.58
CA SER A 30 16.74 1.59 -23.07
C SER A 30 15.98 0.84 -21.97
N GLY A 31 16.49 0.84 -20.73
CA GLY A 31 15.79 0.26 -19.58
C GLY A 31 14.45 0.92 -19.28
N LEU A 32 14.37 2.25 -19.35
CA LEU A 32 13.14 3.00 -19.08
C LEU A 32 12.03 2.72 -20.13
N ILE A 33 12.41 2.55 -21.40
CA ILE A 33 11.46 2.26 -22.49
C ILE A 33 10.84 0.87 -22.31
N ALA A 34 11.64 -0.13 -21.89
CA ALA A 34 11.14 -1.49 -21.66
C ALA A 34 10.14 -1.57 -20.49
N VAL A 35 10.41 -0.86 -19.39
CA VAL A 35 9.52 -0.83 -18.21
C VAL A 35 8.18 -0.16 -18.55
N GLY A 36 8.19 0.92 -19.32
CA GLY A 36 6.97 1.61 -19.74
C GLY A 36 6.02 0.74 -20.59
N LEU A 37 6.58 -0.08 -21.49
CA LEU A 37 5.81 -0.99 -22.34
C LEU A 37 5.14 -2.14 -21.55
N VAL A 38 5.79 -2.64 -20.50
CA VAL A 38 5.23 -3.70 -19.64
C VAL A 38 4.04 -3.17 -18.80
N ILE A 39 4.07 -1.91 -18.37
CA ILE A 39 2.97 -1.31 -17.61
C ILE A 39 1.75 -1.02 -18.51
N ALA A 40 1.98 -0.57 -19.75
CA ALA A 40 0.90 -0.23 -20.68
C ALA A 40 0.09 -1.45 -21.19
N THR A 41 0.68 -2.65 -21.19
CA THR A 41 0.02 -3.86 -21.72
C THR A 41 -0.92 -4.55 -20.73
N LYS A 42 -0.85 -4.23 -19.42
CA LYS A 42 -1.69 -4.87 -18.39
C LYS A 42 -3.09 -4.26 -18.21
N ASN A 43 -3.45 -3.19 -18.93
CA ASN A 43 -4.68 -2.43 -18.65
C ASN A 43 -5.74 -2.48 -19.77
N LYS A 44 -5.96 -3.65 -20.40
CA LYS A 44 -6.92 -3.78 -21.52
C LYS A 44 -8.17 -4.63 -21.29
N ASN A 45 -8.46 -5.10 -20.06
CA ASN A 45 -9.65 -5.92 -19.81
C ASN A 45 -10.50 -5.34 -18.67
N ALA A 46 -11.21 -4.26 -18.95
CA ALA A 46 -12.34 -3.80 -18.13
C ALA A 46 -13.39 -3.14 -19.03
N ALA A 47 -13.97 -3.93 -19.93
CA ALA A 47 -15.16 -3.56 -20.69
C ALA A 47 -16.14 -4.73 -20.62
N ASN A 48 -16.86 -4.82 -19.50
CA ASN A 48 -18.14 -5.51 -19.46
C ASN A 48 -19.19 -4.50 -19.03
N THR A 49 -19.81 -3.90 -20.03
CA THR A 49 -21.00 -3.07 -19.92
C THR A 49 -22.19 -4.00 -19.67
N GLU A 50 -22.54 -4.23 -18.41
CA GLU A 50 -23.84 -4.83 -18.06
C GLU A 50 -24.92 -3.75 -18.11
N ARG A 51 -25.90 -3.98 -18.99
CA ARG A 51 -27.09 -3.14 -19.14
C ARG A 51 -27.98 -3.28 -17.91
N SER A 52 -28.53 -2.14 -17.47
CA SER A 52 -29.60 -2.02 -16.48
C SER A 52 -30.70 -3.05 -16.68
N GLN A 53 -30.96 -3.85 -15.64
CA GLN A 53 -32.32 -4.27 -15.31
C GLN A 53 -32.73 -3.56 -14.03
N THR A 54 -33.72 -2.68 -14.18
CA THR A 54 -34.51 -2.09 -13.11
C THR A 54 -35.39 -3.16 -12.49
N ASP A 55 -34.98 -3.69 -11.35
CA ASP A 55 -35.90 -4.25 -10.36
C ASP A 55 -35.78 -3.39 -9.11
N SER A 56 -36.81 -2.60 -8.83
CA SER A 56 -36.92 -1.81 -7.60
C SER A 56 -36.94 -2.75 -6.38
N PRO A 57 -35.99 -2.66 -5.44
CA PRO A 57 -36.21 -3.26 -4.14
C PRO A 57 -37.28 -2.41 -3.44
N THR A 58 -38.43 -3.02 -3.17
CA THR A 58 -39.44 -2.47 -2.26
C THR A 58 -38.75 -2.16 -0.93
N ILE A 59 -38.58 -0.88 -0.64
CA ILE A 59 -38.07 -0.40 0.64
C ILE A 59 -39.16 -0.69 1.68
N SER A 60 -39.07 -1.84 2.36
CA SER A 60 -39.85 -2.10 3.56
C SER A 60 -39.20 -1.33 4.72
N MET A 61 -39.61 -0.08 4.90
CA MET A 61 -39.25 0.74 6.07
C MET A 61 -40.11 0.33 7.27
N SER A 62 -39.80 -0.81 7.88
CA SER A 62 -40.35 -1.17 9.19
C SER A 62 -39.33 -1.99 9.97
N PRO A 63 -38.57 -1.42 10.92
CA PRO A 63 -37.88 -2.22 11.91
C PRO A 63 -38.95 -2.90 12.79
N SER A 64 -39.15 -4.20 12.63
CA SER A 64 -40.17 -4.98 13.38
C SER A 64 -39.76 -5.26 14.84
N LEU A 65 -38.68 -4.69 15.33
CA LEU A 65 -38.15 -4.99 16.66
C LEU A 65 -37.84 -3.67 17.37
N SER A 66 -38.69 -3.31 18.33
CA SER A 66 -38.34 -2.33 19.35
C SER A 66 -37.05 -2.81 20.03
N PRO A 67 -36.02 -1.96 20.15
CA PRO A 67 -34.81 -2.33 20.88
C PRO A 67 -35.19 -2.65 22.32
N SER A 68 -34.70 -3.79 22.82
CA SER A 68 -34.83 -4.16 24.23
C SER A 68 -34.22 -3.05 25.09
N THR A 69 -35.01 -2.51 26.02
CA THR A 69 -34.57 -1.50 27.00
C THR A 69 -33.72 -2.10 28.13
N THR A 70 -33.40 -3.39 28.05
CA THR A 70 -32.61 -4.08 29.06
C THR A 70 -31.14 -4.07 28.64
N PRO A 71 -30.27 -3.27 29.27
CA PRO A 71 -28.83 -3.39 29.05
C PRO A 71 -28.40 -4.82 29.43
N SER A 72 -27.69 -5.50 28.54
CA SER A 72 -27.01 -6.75 28.90
C SER A 72 -25.95 -6.39 29.95
N VAL A 73 -26.23 -6.73 31.21
CA VAL A 73 -25.36 -6.41 32.37
C VAL A 73 -24.06 -7.23 32.36
N TYR A 74 -23.90 -8.15 31.39
CA TYR A 74 -22.69 -8.94 31.26
C TYR A 74 -21.98 -8.63 29.93
N PRO A 75 -20.75 -8.10 29.94
CA PRO A 75 -19.84 -8.33 28.84
C PRO A 75 -19.62 -9.84 28.75
N SER A 76 -20.26 -10.50 27.77
CA SER A 76 -19.97 -11.88 27.44
C SER A 76 -18.64 -11.92 26.70
N GLY A 77 -17.56 -12.01 27.45
CA GLY A 77 -16.22 -12.12 26.91
C GLY A 77 -15.23 -11.36 27.77
N THR A 78 -14.31 -12.10 28.39
CA THR A 78 -12.98 -11.58 28.68
C THR A 78 -12.50 -10.73 27.50
N PRO A 79 -11.91 -9.54 27.72
CA PRO A 79 -11.44 -8.66 26.65
C PRO A 79 -10.65 -9.49 25.63
N SER A 80 -11.11 -9.47 24.38
CA SER A 80 -10.55 -10.29 23.32
C SER A 80 -9.11 -9.86 23.11
N GLN A 81 -8.21 -10.76 23.51
CA GLN A 81 -6.80 -10.87 23.15
C GLN A 81 -6.06 -9.53 22.92
N ILE A 82 -5.24 -9.14 23.90
CA ILE A 82 -4.04 -8.37 23.57
C ILE A 82 -3.36 -9.14 22.42
N PRO A 83 -3.18 -8.51 21.23
CA PRO A 83 -2.60 -9.19 20.08
C PRO A 83 -1.22 -9.70 20.46
N SER A 84 -0.91 -10.92 20.03
CA SER A 84 0.42 -11.47 20.26
C SER A 84 1.46 -10.57 19.60
N SER A 85 2.65 -10.46 20.20
CA SER A 85 3.78 -9.73 19.58
C SER A 85 4.06 -10.22 18.15
N GLN A 86 3.76 -11.50 17.88
CA GLN A 86 3.85 -12.10 16.55
C GLN A 86 2.80 -11.51 15.58
N ARG A 87 1.53 -11.39 15.97
CA ARG A 87 0.48 -10.78 15.13
C ARG A 87 0.84 -9.34 14.77
N GLU A 88 1.24 -8.55 15.76
CA GLU A 88 1.67 -7.17 15.54
C GLU A 88 2.84 -7.11 14.54
N SER A 89 3.85 -7.97 14.70
CA SER A 89 4.98 -8.05 13.76
C SER A 89 4.55 -8.41 12.34
N LEU A 90 3.65 -9.38 12.19
CA LEU A 90 3.18 -9.84 10.88
C LEU A 90 2.35 -8.77 10.16
N ILE A 91 1.41 -8.15 10.85
CA ILE A 91 0.61 -7.05 10.29
C ILE A 91 1.50 -5.86 9.91
N ASN A 92 2.46 -5.50 10.76
CA ASN A 92 3.42 -4.44 10.46
C ASN A 92 4.27 -4.76 9.23
N ALA A 93 4.75 -5.99 9.10
CA ALA A 93 5.52 -6.44 7.94
C ALA A 93 4.68 -6.44 6.66
N ALA A 94 3.43 -6.90 6.74
CA ALA A 94 2.51 -6.93 5.60
C ALA A 94 2.15 -5.51 5.12
N ILE A 95 1.81 -4.59 6.02
CA ILE A 95 1.51 -3.19 5.67
C ILE A 95 2.73 -2.51 5.02
N ARG A 96 3.94 -2.74 5.55
CA ARG A 96 5.19 -2.23 4.93
C ARG A 96 5.38 -2.77 3.52
N THR A 97 5.13 -4.07 3.32
CA THR A 97 5.28 -4.72 2.01
C THR A 97 4.29 -4.19 0.99
N ILE A 98 3.02 -4.02 1.40
CA ILE A 98 1.93 -3.60 0.50
C ILE A 98 2.12 -2.16 -0.01
N TYR A 99 2.64 -1.27 0.85
CA TYR A 99 2.67 0.17 0.58
C TYR A 99 4.09 0.76 0.46
N GLY A 100 5.14 -0.05 0.63
CA GLY A 100 6.53 0.36 0.45
C GLY A 100 7.06 1.29 1.55
N PHE A 101 6.54 1.19 2.78
CA PHE A 101 6.86 2.14 3.85
C PHE A 101 8.21 1.89 4.55
N SER A 102 8.93 2.97 4.84
CA SER A 102 10.10 3.05 5.71
C SER A 102 9.69 3.21 7.19
N PRO A 103 10.54 2.87 8.19
CA PRO A 103 10.22 3.03 9.62
C PRO A 103 9.89 4.48 10.04
N SER A 104 10.31 5.47 9.25
CA SER A 104 10.07 6.90 9.46
C SER A 104 8.72 7.39 8.94
N ASP A 105 7.91 6.53 8.33
CA ASP A 105 6.74 6.96 7.58
C ASP A 105 5.53 7.27 8.48
N ALA A 106 4.61 8.07 7.94
CA ALA A 106 3.39 8.52 8.61
C ALA A 106 2.57 7.38 9.26
N THR A 107 2.71 6.16 8.74
CA THR A 107 2.14 4.92 9.30
C THR A 107 2.55 4.64 10.75
N PHE A 108 3.72 5.13 11.18
CA PHE A 108 4.24 4.96 12.54
C PHE A 108 4.17 6.23 13.40
N THR A 109 3.92 7.39 12.79
CA THR A 109 3.77 8.66 13.50
C THR A 109 2.45 8.71 14.27
N PRO A 110 2.47 8.87 15.61
CA PRO A 110 1.24 8.99 16.39
C PRO A 110 0.35 10.14 15.88
N GLY A 111 -0.96 9.90 15.86
CA GLY A 111 -1.97 10.91 15.51
C GLY A 111 -2.36 10.97 14.03
N THR A 112 -1.60 10.34 13.13
CA THR A 112 -1.98 10.23 11.71
C THR A 112 -3.13 9.23 11.51
N ALA A 113 -3.85 9.35 10.38
CA ALA A 113 -4.89 8.40 10.02
C ALA A 113 -4.32 6.99 9.79
N GLN A 114 -3.13 6.90 9.21
CA GLN A 114 -2.39 5.65 9.00
C GLN A 114 -2.04 4.95 10.31
N TYR A 115 -1.55 5.71 11.30
CA TYR A 115 -1.27 5.17 12.63
C TYR A 115 -2.53 4.64 13.31
N LYS A 116 -3.64 5.40 13.24
CA LYS A 116 -4.93 4.98 13.80
C LYS A 116 -5.48 3.73 13.13
N ALA A 117 -5.45 3.67 11.79
CA ALA A 117 -5.89 2.52 11.01
C ALA A 117 -5.11 1.25 11.37
N ARG A 118 -3.77 1.36 11.43
CA ARG A 118 -2.90 0.27 11.83
C ARG A 118 -3.20 -0.21 13.24
N LYS A 119 -3.31 0.73 14.20
CA LYS A 119 -3.62 0.41 15.60
C LYS A 119 -4.96 -0.31 15.70
N PHE A 120 -5.97 0.16 14.97
CA PHE A 120 -7.28 -0.47 14.93
C PHE A 120 -7.18 -1.92 14.46
N ILE A 121 -6.54 -2.22 13.32
CA ILE A 121 -6.37 -3.60 12.81
C ILE A 121 -5.67 -4.52 13.82
N ILE A 122 -4.72 -3.97 14.58
CA ILE A 122 -3.92 -4.76 15.52
C ILE A 122 -4.72 -5.03 16.81
N TYR A 123 -5.36 -4.02 17.39
CA TYR A 123 -5.90 -4.08 18.76
C TYR A 123 -7.42 -4.06 18.84
N ASP A 124 -8.12 -3.45 17.89
CA ASP A 124 -9.55 -3.13 18.00
C ASP A 124 -10.41 -3.86 16.95
N ASP A 125 -9.81 -4.44 15.92
CA ASP A 125 -10.51 -5.12 14.84
C ASP A 125 -11.00 -6.51 15.30
N GLU A 126 -12.31 -6.60 15.58
CA GLU A 126 -12.99 -7.84 16.00
C GLU A 126 -12.93 -8.94 14.93
N LEU A 127 -12.82 -8.55 13.66
CA LEU A 127 -12.73 -9.47 12.55
C LEU A 127 -11.25 -9.84 12.38
N ASP A 128 -10.82 -10.94 13.00
CA ASP A 128 -9.43 -11.45 12.95
C ASP A 128 -8.90 -11.51 11.50
N VAL A 129 -8.18 -10.46 11.08
CA VAL A 129 -7.56 -10.41 9.75
C VAL A 129 -6.36 -11.33 9.74
N ASP A 130 -6.34 -12.28 8.80
CA ASP A 130 -5.15 -13.07 8.49
C ASP A 130 -4.08 -12.17 7.86
N PRO A 131 -2.89 -12.01 8.49
CA PRO A 131 -1.80 -11.22 7.92
C PRO A 131 -1.30 -11.75 6.56
N ASN A 132 -1.58 -13.02 6.23
CA ASN A 132 -1.19 -13.63 4.96
C ASN A 132 -2.18 -13.31 3.84
N ASP A 133 -3.43 -12.94 4.16
CA ASP A 133 -4.39 -12.44 3.18
C ASP A 133 -4.15 -10.94 2.91
N GLN A 134 -3.13 -10.69 2.09
CA GLN A 134 -2.74 -9.33 1.73
C GLN A 134 -3.85 -8.55 1.02
N ALA A 135 -4.77 -9.22 0.31
CA ALA A 135 -5.83 -8.55 -0.42
C ALA A 135 -6.85 -7.94 0.56
N THR A 136 -7.33 -8.76 1.50
CA THR A 136 -8.26 -8.31 2.56
C THR A 136 -7.61 -7.28 3.46
N LEU A 137 -6.36 -7.52 3.90
CA LEU A 137 -5.63 -6.58 4.74
C LEU A 137 -5.43 -5.22 4.03
N LYS A 138 -5.09 -5.22 2.73
CA LYS A 138 -4.92 -3.99 1.95
C LYS A 138 -6.20 -3.19 1.87
N GLN A 139 -7.31 -3.83 1.50
CA GLN A 139 -8.62 -3.16 1.39
C GLN A 139 -9.06 -2.58 2.73
N ARG A 140 -8.96 -3.37 3.80
CA ARG A 140 -9.37 -2.93 5.13
C ARG A 140 -8.51 -1.80 5.65
N TYR A 141 -7.20 -1.89 5.48
CA TYR A 141 -6.30 -0.80 5.83
C TYR A 141 -6.62 0.49 5.06
N ALA A 142 -6.85 0.41 3.75
CA ALA A 142 -7.21 1.57 2.94
C ALA A 142 -8.52 2.23 3.41
N LEU A 143 -9.54 1.43 3.73
CA LEU A 143 -10.82 1.92 4.25
C LEU A 143 -10.67 2.60 5.61
N LEU A 144 -9.91 2.00 6.53
CA LEU A 144 -9.66 2.58 7.86
C LEU A 144 -8.85 3.87 7.76
N VAL A 145 -7.85 3.94 6.88
CA VAL A 145 -7.10 5.18 6.63
C VAL A 145 -8.05 6.27 6.12
N PHE A 146 -8.93 5.94 5.18
CA PHE A 146 -9.92 6.88 4.67
C PHE A 146 -10.86 7.37 5.78
N PHE A 147 -11.43 6.45 6.57
CA PHE A 147 -12.28 6.74 7.72
C PHE A 147 -11.60 7.70 8.71
N PHE A 148 -10.41 7.36 9.19
CA PHE A 148 -9.70 8.21 10.15
C PHE A 148 -9.18 9.53 9.55
N SER A 149 -9.03 9.62 8.23
CA SER A 149 -8.68 10.88 7.54
C SER A 149 -9.86 11.85 7.44
N THR A 150 -11.10 11.36 7.54
CA THR A 150 -12.32 12.16 7.39
C THR A 150 -12.95 12.57 8.73
N GLY A 151 -12.31 12.23 9.84
CA GLY A 151 -12.75 12.61 11.20
C GLY A 151 -13.21 11.46 12.07
N GLY A 152 -13.41 10.27 11.49
CA GLY A 152 -14.00 9.12 12.18
C GLY A 152 -15.51 9.23 12.22
#